data_AF-A0ABD5V9H7-F1
#
_entry.id   AF-A0ABD5V9H7-F1
#
_cell.length_a   1.000
_cell.length_b   1.000
_cell.length_c   1.000
_cell.angle_alpha   90.00
_cell.angle_beta   90.00
_cell.angle_gamma   90.00
#
_symmetry.space_group_name_H-M   'P 1'
#
loop_
_entity.id
_entity.type
_entity.pdbx_description
1 polymer ?
#
loop_
_entity_poly.entity_id
_entity_poly.type
_entity_poly.pdbx_seq_one_letter_code
_entity_poly.pdbx_strand_id
1 'polypeptide(L)'
;MIGKLYGMATPARREPTNSGRPANRFDGDRRTFEMDALAEVAGIGDGDPCDGVFRSVLERAETGDRVLFRDGIFRFEELHAIGTALTIDGGGATIEFADAGGFHFRGSHYNGASPATSTRAAGPIREDERRIDVVSTAGFTAGDHLLIETPYEGWSGRHPLRAGSGYGCQIARVASVTDSGLVVERATRTGFGDEGGDESRAEIHRLDPLVGPVFREVTTVGGDVPLRMESCVDSLFERCEVSGYGEYGHRIDYCLGTVLDEPHITDPRDSTDDRGVALQVSHSTDTRIDAPRIDGARHGIDLAGGAFGVEIADPVIARASSRAISACGGAACVGDIVVDGVEIGSDDRPTP
;
A
#
# COMPACT_ATOMS: atom_id res chain seq x y z
N MET A 1 -13.02 -48.62 21.73
CA MET A 1 -13.23 -47.21 22.14
C MET A 1 -12.05 -46.80 22.99
N ILE A 2 -11.00 -46.30 22.34
CA ILE A 2 -9.71 -45.90 22.92
C ILE A 2 -9.25 -44.68 22.12
N GLY A 3 -8.96 -43.59 22.82
CA GLY A 3 -8.50 -42.33 22.23
C GLY A 3 -7.09 -42.41 21.65
N LYS A 4 -6.81 -41.52 20.69
CA LYS A 4 -5.46 -41.15 20.29
C LYS A 4 -5.40 -39.65 20.08
N LEU A 5 -4.68 -38.98 20.98
CA LEU A 5 -4.07 -37.68 20.72
C LEU A 5 -3.03 -37.86 19.59
N TYR A 6 -3.10 -37.03 18.56
CA TYR A 6 -1.96 -36.77 17.70
C TYR A 6 -1.36 -35.43 18.12
N GLY A 7 -0.14 -35.49 18.66
CA GLY A 7 0.66 -34.31 18.92
C GLY A 7 1.04 -33.66 17.60
N MET A 8 0.65 -32.41 17.42
CA MET A 8 1.22 -31.56 16.38
C MET A 8 2.55 -31.03 16.89
N ALA A 9 3.62 -31.33 16.15
CA ALA A 9 4.92 -30.73 16.36
C ALA A 9 4.80 -29.22 16.15
N THR A 10 5.23 -28.45 17.15
CA THR A 10 5.43 -27.01 17.02
C THR A 10 6.42 -26.77 15.87
N PRO A 11 6.05 -26.03 14.81
CA PRO A 11 7.05 -25.64 13.82
C PRO A 11 8.08 -24.76 14.53
N ALA A 12 9.36 -25.06 14.31
CA ALA A 12 10.45 -24.26 14.83
C ALA A 12 10.26 -22.82 14.32
N ARG A 13 10.16 -21.87 15.26
CA ARG A 13 10.24 -20.42 14.99
C ARG A 13 11.41 -20.19 14.04
N ARG A 14 11.13 -19.85 12.79
CA ARG A 14 12.14 -19.20 11.95
C ARG A 14 12.37 -17.84 12.57
N GLU A 15 13.59 -17.59 13.06
CA GLU A 15 13.98 -16.23 13.39
C GLU A 15 13.76 -15.34 12.15
N PRO A 16 13.07 -14.20 12.27
CA PRO A 16 12.96 -13.27 11.15
C PRO A 16 14.36 -12.83 10.77
N THR A 17 14.80 -13.23 9.58
CA THR A 17 16.06 -12.75 9.02
C THR A 17 15.94 -11.25 8.81
N ASN A 18 16.74 -10.47 9.54
CA ASN A 18 16.89 -9.01 9.44
C ASN A 18 17.28 -8.48 8.04
N SER A 19 17.21 -9.30 6.99
CA SER A 19 17.63 -8.99 5.61
C SER A 19 16.56 -8.32 4.75
N GLY A 20 15.39 -8.00 5.31
CA GLY A 20 14.24 -7.47 4.56
C GLY A 20 13.82 -6.04 4.88
N ARG A 21 14.35 -5.40 5.93
CA ARG A 21 14.02 -3.98 6.18
C ARG A 21 14.61 -3.14 5.05
N PRO A 22 13.80 -2.33 4.34
CA PRO A 22 14.36 -1.37 3.39
C PRO A 22 15.41 -0.56 4.15
N ALA A 23 16.58 -0.38 3.54
CA ALA A 23 17.61 0.47 4.12
C ALA A 23 17.02 1.89 4.17
N ASN A 24 16.45 2.27 5.32
CA ASN A 24 15.98 3.63 5.58
C ASN A 24 17.19 4.56 5.44
N ARG A 25 17.41 5.07 4.22
CA ARG A 25 18.55 5.91 3.85
C ARG A 25 18.44 7.34 4.41
N PHE A 26 17.49 7.61 5.29
CA PHE A 26 17.10 8.97 5.68
C PHE A 26 17.42 9.35 7.13
N ASP A 27 18.17 8.54 7.87
CA ASP A 27 18.61 8.87 9.24
C ASP A 27 19.83 9.85 9.31
N GLY A 28 20.00 10.69 8.29
CA GLY A 28 21.04 11.73 8.24
C GLY A 28 20.50 13.13 8.60
N ASP A 29 21.39 14.08 8.92
CA ASP A 29 21.12 15.49 9.29
C ASP A 29 20.28 16.27 8.24
N ARG A 30 18.99 15.96 8.10
CA ARG A 30 18.05 16.69 7.23
C ARG A 30 17.17 17.63 8.04
N ARG A 31 16.55 18.60 7.34
CA ARG A 31 15.76 19.64 8.00
C ARG A 31 14.53 19.00 8.62
N THR A 32 14.24 19.41 9.85
CA THR A 32 13.02 19.03 10.55
C THR A 32 12.09 20.24 10.61
N PHE A 33 10.88 20.08 10.10
CA PHE A 33 9.78 21.01 10.28
C PHE A 33 8.98 20.54 11.49
N GLU A 34 8.98 21.33 12.56
CA GLU A 34 8.20 21.02 13.75
C GLU A 34 6.81 21.63 13.59
N MET A 35 5.80 20.78 13.72
CA MET A 35 4.39 21.15 13.81
C MET A 35 4.03 21.16 15.30
N ASP A 36 3.87 22.36 15.83
CA ASP A 36 3.31 22.55 17.16
C ASP A 36 1.79 22.54 17.05
N ALA A 37 1.13 21.76 17.92
CA ALA A 37 -0.32 21.87 18.05
C ALA A 37 -0.63 23.33 18.31
N LEU A 38 -1.60 23.89 17.59
CA LEU A 38 -2.08 25.23 17.87
C LEU A 38 -2.49 25.19 19.34
N ALA A 39 -1.66 25.79 20.20
CA ALA A 39 -2.01 25.94 21.60
C ALA A 39 -3.42 26.54 21.63
N GLU A 40 -4.22 26.17 22.62
CA GLU A 40 -5.37 26.98 23.02
C GLU A 40 -4.87 28.40 23.34
N VAL A 41 -4.59 29.20 22.31
CA VAL A 41 -4.29 30.60 22.41
C VAL A 41 -5.66 31.21 22.64
N ALA A 42 -6.02 31.26 23.92
CA ALA A 42 -7.19 31.94 24.43
C ALA A 42 -7.31 33.31 23.74
N GLY A 43 -8.19 33.40 22.74
CA GLY A 43 -8.43 34.64 22.01
C GLY A 43 -8.36 34.56 20.48
N ILE A 44 -7.95 33.44 19.88
CA ILE A 44 -8.22 33.16 18.46
C ILE A 44 -9.46 32.26 18.45
N GLY A 45 -10.51 32.69 17.76
CA GLY A 45 -11.78 31.94 17.67
C GLY A 45 -11.57 30.53 17.14
N ASP A 46 -12.59 29.67 17.27
CA ASP A 46 -12.64 28.29 16.78
C ASP A 46 -11.63 27.99 15.66
N GLY A 47 -10.64 27.17 16.01
CA GLY A 47 -9.72 26.41 15.17
C GLY A 47 -9.49 26.91 13.74
N ASP A 48 -8.46 27.72 13.53
CA ASP A 48 -7.86 27.80 12.19
C ASP A 48 -7.28 26.40 11.86
N PRO A 49 -7.70 25.76 10.76
CA PRO A 49 -7.21 24.44 10.40
C PRO A 49 -5.69 24.41 10.23
N CYS A 50 -5.06 23.30 10.62
CA CYS A 50 -3.62 23.08 10.41
C CYS A 50 -3.22 23.05 8.92
N ASP A 51 -4.21 23.01 8.01
CA ASP A 51 -4.06 22.97 6.56
C ASP A 51 -3.11 24.06 6.01
N GLY A 52 -3.26 25.32 6.45
CA GLY A 52 -2.45 26.42 5.94
C GLY A 52 -0.96 26.31 6.29
N VAL A 53 -0.68 25.94 7.54
CA VAL A 53 0.70 25.75 8.04
C VAL A 53 1.33 24.54 7.36
N PHE A 54 0.61 23.42 7.30
CA PHE A 54 1.12 22.20 6.69
C PHE A 54 1.36 22.37 5.19
N ARG A 55 0.47 23.06 4.46
CA ARG A 55 0.70 23.40 3.04
C ARG A 55 1.99 24.21 2.84
N SER A 56 2.23 25.19 3.71
CA SER A 56 3.48 25.98 3.68
C SER A 56 4.72 25.13 4.00
N VAL A 57 4.59 24.10 4.83
CA VAL A 57 5.66 23.12 5.06
C VAL A 57 5.89 22.30 3.79
N LEU A 58 4.84 21.75 3.17
CA LEU A 58 4.93 20.95 1.96
C LEU A 58 5.54 21.72 0.78
N GLU A 59 5.24 23.01 0.63
CA GLU A 59 5.84 23.89 -0.40
C GLU A 59 7.34 24.10 -0.23
N ARG A 60 7.86 23.94 0.99
CA ARG A 60 9.27 24.19 1.34
C ARG A 60 10.08 22.92 1.54
N ALA A 61 9.39 21.81 1.79
CA ALA A 61 10.02 20.54 2.10
C ALA A 61 10.68 19.96 0.84
N GLU A 62 11.85 19.36 1.04
CA GLU A 62 12.56 18.62 0.01
C GLU A 62 12.54 17.12 0.35
N THR A 63 12.76 16.26 -0.64
CA THR A 63 12.87 14.82 -0.41
C THR A 63 13.84 14.54 0.74
N GLY A 64 13.44 13.66 1.66
CA GLY A 64 14.11 13.24 2.88
C GLY A 64 14.02 14.22 4.05
N ASP A 65 13.41 15.40 3.91
CA ASP A 65 13.08 16.22 5.07
C ASP A 65 12.06 15.51 5.99
N ARG A 66 12.04 15.93 7.26
CA ARG A 66 11.13 15.40 8.28
C ARG A 66 10.10 16.44 8.68
N VAL A 67 8.84 16.03 8.80
CA VAL A 67 7.80 16.77 9.50
C VAL A 67 7.52 16.06 10.81
N LEU A 68 7.78 16.73 11.93
CA LEU A 68 7.55 16.22 13.26
C LEU A 68 6.32 16.91 13.86
N PHE A 69 5.25 16.17 14.05
CA PHE A 69 4.13 16.59 14.89
C PHE A 69 4.54 16.40 16.35
N ARG A 70 4.48 17.46 17.15
CA ARG A 70 4.63 17.35 18.60
C ARG A 70 3.34 16.85 19.23
N ASP A 71 3.41 16.28 20.43
CA ASP A 71 2.25 15.84 21.21
C ASP A 71 1.13 16.90 21.20
N GLY A 72 -0.06 16.48 20.76
CA GLY A 72 -1.22 17.36 20.66
C GLY A 72 -2.25 16.87 19.65
N ILE A 73 -3.29 17.68 19.45
CA ILE A 73 -4.36 17.41 18.49
C ILE A 73 -4.25 18.39 17.33
N PHE A 74 -4.17 17.88 16.11
CA PHE A 74 -4.08 18.66 14.87
C PHE A 74 -5.32 18.40 14.03
N ARG A 75 -5.99 19.47 13.60
CA ARG A 75 -7.21 19.36 12.80
C ARG A 75 -6.94 19.77 11.36
N PHE A 76 -7.33 18.90 10.44
CA PHE A 76 -7.22 19.10 9.01
C PHE A 76 -8.58 18.93 8.35
N GLU A 77 -8.97 19.88 7.53
CA GLU A 77 -10.22 19.84 6.79
C GLU A 77 -10.02 19.31 5.36
N GLU A 78 -8.81 19.42 4.82
CA GLU A 78 -8.49 19.10 3.44
C GLU A 78 -7.71 17.79 3.29
N LEU A 79 -7.80 17.21 2.09
CA LEU A 79 -6.88 16.16 1.64
C LEU A 79 -5.55 16.79 1.19
N HIS A 80 -4.45 16.39 1.82
CA HIS A 80 -3.11 16.85 1.44
C HIS A 80 -2.44 15.86 0.51
N ALA A 81 -2.24 16.27 -0.75
CA ALA A 81 -1.42 15.54 -1.70
C ALA A 81 0.07 15.82 -1.44
N ILE A 82 0.81 14.80 -1.04
CA ILE A 82 2.22 14.86 -0.68
C ILE A 82 3.03 14.25 -1.82
N GLY A 83 3.53 15.12 -2.71
CA GLY A 83 4.35 14.74 -3.86
C GLY A 83 5.86 14.67 -3.59
N THR A 84 6.27 14.80 -2.33
CA THR A 84 7.68 14.79 -1.90
C THR A 84 7.91 13.67 -0.90
N ALA A 85 9.00 12.93 -1.03
CA ALA A 85 9.28 11.78 -0.15
C ALA A 85 9.75 12.30 1.19
N LEU A 86 8.84 12.42 2.15
CA LEU A 86 9.09 12.96 3.49
C LEU A 86 9.03 11.85 4.54
N THR A 87 9.65 12.11 5.68
CA THR A 87 9.30 11.41 6.93
C THR A 87 8.26 12.23 7.67
N ILE A 88 7.06 11.71 7.85
CA ILE A 88 6.09 12.26 8.79
C ILE A 88 6.15 11.43 10.07
N ASP A 89 6.40 12.14 11.16
CA ASP A 89 6.56 11.56 12.48
C ASP A 89 5.53 12.19 13.42
N GLY A 90 4.67 11.35 13.98
CA GLY A 90 3.61 11.79 14.85
C GLY A 90 4.07 12.14 16.25
N GLY A 91 5.15 11.54 16.75
CA GLY A 91 5.59 11.73 18.14
C GLY A 91 4.51 11.45 19.21
N GLY A 92 3.43 10.73 18.89
CA GLY A 92 2.26 10.58 19.77
C GLY A 92 1.15 11.62 19.59
N ALA A 93 1.23 12.46 18.55
CA ALA A 93 0.16 13.36 18.14
C ALA A 93 -1.07 12.61 17.62
N THR A 94 -2.23 13.23 17.83
CA THR A 94 -3.50 12.83 17.20
C THR A 94 -3.82 13.80 16.06
N ILE A 95 -4.05 13.26 14.88
CA ILE A 95 -4.42 14.01 13.68
C ILE A 95 -5.88 13.72 13.36
N GLU A 96 -6.73 14.73 13.52
CA GLU A 96 -8.16 14.66 13.23
C GLU A 96 -8.42 15.19 11.82
N PHE A 97 -9.04 14.37 10.97
CA PHE A 97 -9.48 14.75 9.64
C PHE A 97 -11.00 14.95 9.62
N ALA A 98 -11.46 16.00 8.92
CA ALA A 98 -12.84 16.09 8.46
C ALA A 98 -13.14 14.98 7.43
N ASP A 99 -14.40 14.76 7.07
CA ASP A 99 -14.85 13.63 6.23
C ASP A 99 -14.05 13.46 4.91
N ALA A 100 -13.62 14.54 4.27
CA ALA A 100 -12.83 14.49 3.02
C ALA A 100 -11.31 14.63 3.23
N GLY A 101 -10.85 14.76 4.47
CA GLY A 101 -9.46 14.97 4.82
C GLY A 101 -8.63 13.68 4.78
N GLY A 102 -7.31 13.86 4.74
CA GLY A 102 -6.34 12.77 4.81
C GLY A 102 -4.96 13.19 4.29
N PHE A 103 -4.00 12.29 4.43
CA PHE A 103 -2.69 12.41 3.81
C PHE A 103 -2.54 11.41 2.67
N HIS A 104 -2.19 11.94 1.50
CA HIS A 104 -2.05 11.18 0.28
C HIS A 104 -0.65 11.33 -0.28
N PHE A 105 0.24 10.39 0.03
CA PHE A 105 1.54 10.29 -0.62
C PHE A 105 1.34 9.81 -2.05
N ARG A 106 1.79 10.63 -3.01
CA ARG A 106 1.49 10.39 -4.42
C ARG A 106 2.70 10.67 -5.29
N GLY A 107 3.24 9.64 -5.90
CA GLY A 107 4.17 9.77 -7.01
C GLY A 107 3.49 10.31 -8.27
N SER A 108 4.29 10.82 -9.20
CA SER A 108 3.80 11.18 -10.53
C SER A 108 3.52 9.92 -11.34
N HIS A 109 2.25 9.49 -11.40
CA HIS A 109 1.55 8.87 -12.55
C HIS A 109 0.37 7.95 -12.15
N TYR A 110 -0.47 7.68 -13.17
CA TYR A 110 -1.61 6.75 -13.36
C TYR A 110 -3.05 7.31 -13.40
N ASN A 111 -3.38 8.44 -12.79
CA ASN A 111 -4.73 9.03 -12.93
C ASN A 111 -4.84 10.02 -14.12
N GLY A 112 -4.68 9.52 -15.36
CA GLY A 112 -5.10 10.22 -16.59
C GLY A 112 -4.05 11.04 -17.35
N ALA A 113 -2.81 11.15 -16.85
CA ALA A 113 -1.70 11.70 -17.63
C ALA A 113 -0.98 10.57 -18.39
N SER A 114 -0.87 10.68 -19.72
CA SER A 114 -0.11 9.72 -20.52
C SER A 114 1.32 9.62 -19.97
N PRO A 115 1.85 8.41 -19.73
CA PRO A 115 3.20 8.24 -19.25
C PRO A 115 4.18 8.87 -20.24
N ALA A 116 5.21 9.55 -19.73
CA ALA A 116 6.20 10.22 -20.55
C ALA A 116 7.03 9.24 -21.41
N THR A 117 7.06 7.96 -21.03
CA THR A 117 7.76 6.90 -21.75
C THR A 117 6.99 5.59 -21.59
N SER A 118 6.61 4.97 -22.72
CA SER A 118 5.96 3.68 -22.75
C SER A 118 6.43 2.84 -23.93
N THR A 119 6.28 1.52 -23.80
CA THR A 119 6.57 0.53 -24.83
C THR A 119 5.60 -0.64 -24.68
N ARG A 120 5.73 -1.64 -25.56
CA ARG A 120 4.96 -2.88 -25.48
C ARG A 120 5.90 -4.07 -25.38
N ALA A 121 5.42 -5.13 -24.74
CA ALA A 121 6.10 -6.41 -24.78
C ALA A 121 6.22 -6.92 -26.24
N ALA A 122 7.38 -7.43 -26.61
CA ALA A 122 7.64 -8.01 -27.93
C ALA A 122 6.98 -9.39 -28.11
N GLY A 123 6.58 -10.02 -27.00
CA GLY A 123 5.87 -11.29 -26.93
C GLY A 123 5.21 -11.46 -25.56
N PRO A 124 4.71 -12.66 -25.22
CA PRO A 124 4.21 -12.94 -23.89
C PRO A 124 5.34 -12.84 -22.86
N ILE A 125 4.99 -12.33 -21.68
CA ILE A 125 5.86 -12.33 -20.50
C ILE A 125 5.39 -13.49 -19.64
N ARG A 126 6.26 -14.44 -19.29
CA ARG A 126 5.87 -15.55 -18.41
C ARG A 126 6.04 -15.18 -16.95
N GLU A 127 5.38 -15.93 -16.08
CA GLU A 127 5.67 -15.94 -14.66
C GLU A 127 7.13 -16.36 -14.42
N ASP A 128 7.75 -15.80 -13.38
CA ASP A 128 9.15 -15.98 -13.00
C ASP A 128 10.20 -15.53 -14.04
N GLU A 129 9.81 -14.80 -15.09
CA GLU A 129 10.76 -14.21 -16.02
C GLU A 129 11.36 -12.92 -15.46
N ARG A 130 12.69 -12.79 -15.55
CA ARG A 130 13.39 -11.54 -15.22
C ARG A 130 13.68 -10.67 -16.44
N ARG A 131 13.56 -11.23 -17.64
CA ARG A 131 13.83 -10.52 -18.89
C ARG A 131 12.51 -10.35 -19.61
N ILE A 132 12.20 -9.10 -19.93
CA ILE A 132 11.04 -8.70 -20.70
C ILE A 132 11.54 -8.21 -22.04
N ASP A 133 11.30 -8.97 -23.11
CA ASP A 133 11.58 -8.49 -24.46
C ASP A 133 10.55 -7.41 -24.83
N VAL A 134 11.01 -6.28 -25.36
CA VAL A 134 10.17 -5.11 -25.67
C VAL A 134 10.37 -4.64 -27.10
N VAL A 135 9.36 -3.97 -27.65
CA VAL A 135 9.42 -3.40 -29.01
C VAL A 135 10.49 -2.30 -29.09
N SER A 136 10.65 -1.54 -28.02
CA SER A 136 11.64 -0.47 -27.91
C SER A 136 12.10 -0.30 -26.47
N THR A 137 13.40 -0.12 -26.27
CA THR A 137 14.01 0.25 -24.98
C THR A 137 14.35 1.73 -24.88
N ALA A 138 14.01 2.53 -25.90
CA ALA A 138 14.26 3.97 -25.89
C ALA A 138 13.57 4.65 -24.71
N GLY A 139 14.33 5.44 -23.94
CA GLY A 139 13.82 6.17 -22.77
C GLY A 139 13.81 5.39 -21.47
N PHE A 140 14.21 4.12 -21.47
CA PHE A 140 14.37 3.31 -20.26
C PHE A 140 15.83 3.23 -19.82
N THR A 141 16.07 3.23 -18.52
CA THR A 141 17.39 3.08 -17.89
C THR A 141 17.36 2.15 -16.68
N ALA A 142 18.54 1.69 -16.24
CA ALA A 142 18.65 0.94 -14.99
C ALA A 142 18.25 1.81 -13.80
N GLY A 143 17.44 1.28 -12.90
CA GLY A 143 16.85 1.99 -11.77
C GLY A 143 15.43 2.49 -12.01
N ASP A 144 14.97 2.54 -13.25
CA ASP A 144 13.60 2.93 -13.59
C ASP A 144 12.57 2.00 -12.95
N HIS A 145 11.39 2.54 -12.65
CA HIS A 145 10.24 1.78 -12.20
C HIS A 145 9.26 1.60 -13.35
N LEU A 146 8.71 0.41 -13.47
CA LEU A 146 7.80 0.02 -14.54
C LEU A 146 6.44 -0.30 -13.96
N LEU A 147 5.38 0.13 -14.62
CA LEU A 147 4.09 -0.52 -14.58
C LEU A 147 3.97 -1.43 -15.79
N ILE A 148 3.79 -2.73 -15.56
CA ILE A 148 3.52 -3.73 -16.58
C ILE A 148 2.04 -4.04 -16.48
N GLU A 149 1.24 -3.74 -17.49
CA GLU A 149 -0.21 -3.94 -17.44
C GLU A 149 -0.75 -4.60 -18.70
N THR A 150 -1.85 -5.34 -18.58
CA THR A 150 -2.61 -5.81 -19.74
C THR A 150 -3.60 -4.72 -20.16
N PRO A 151 -3.69 -4.32 -21.44
CA PRO A 151 -4.66 -3.31 -21.88
C PRO A 151 -6.12 -3.80 -21.94
N TYR A 152 -6.39 -5.07 -21.62
CA TYR A 152 -7.68 -5.71 -21.83
C TYR A 152 -8.50 -5.86 -20.53
N GLU A 153 -9.75 -5.40 -20.55
CA GLU A 153 -10.75 -5.73 -19.54
C GLU A 153 -11.15 -7.21 -19.67
N GLY A 154 -10.77 -8.04 -18.70
CA GLY A 154 -11.11 -9.47 -18.67
C GLY A 154 -9.93 -10.41 -18.48
N TRP A 155 -8.76 -9.88 -18.10
CA TRP A 155 -7.64 -10.72 -17.70
C TRP A 155 -7.98 -11.47 -16.40
N SER A 156 -7.92 -12.81 -16.47
CA SER A 156 -8.21 -13.70 -15.32
C SER A 156 -6.99 -14.48 -14.84
N GLY A 157 -5.80 -14.23 -15.43
CA GLY A 157 -4.63 -15.09 -15.27
C GLY A 157 -4.97 -16.56 -15.59
N ARG A 158 -4.03 -17.49 -15.41
CA ARG A 158 -4.34 -18.93 -15.46
C ARG A 158 -5.09 -19.43 -14.22
N HIS A 159 -5.86 -18.56 -13.54
CA HIS A 159 -6.61 -18.96 -12.36
C HIS A 159 -8.05 -19.30 -12.79
N PRO A 160 -8.46 -20.58 -12.79
CA PRO A 160 -9.71 -21.07 -13.40
C PRO A 160 -10.99 -20.62 -12.68
N LEU A 161 -10.88 -19.68 -11.74
CA LEU A 161 -11.95 -19.21 -10.88
C LEU A 161 -11.99 -17.69 -10.90
N ARG A 162 -12.45 -17.10 -12.01
CA ARG A 162 -13.41 -15.97 -12.11
C ARG A 162 -13.12 -15.08 -13.31
N ALA A 163 -14.13 -14.95 -14.17
CA ALA A 163 -14.27 -13.84 -15.11
C ALA A 163 -14.72 -12.61 -14.33
N GLY A 164 -13.89 -11.56 -14.33
CA GLY A 164 -14.25 -10.25 -13.82
C GLY A 164 -13.41 -9.19 -14.53
N SER A 165 -13.96 -7.99 -14.60
CA SER A 165 -13.32 -6.80 -15.15
C SER A 165 -12.18 -6.37 -14.24
N GLY A 166 -10.96 -6.76 -14.55
CA GLY A 166 -9.81 -6.19 -13.91
C GLY A 166 -8.59 -6.28 -14.81
N TYR A 167 -7.77 -5.24 -14.71
CA TYR A 167 -6.49 -5.14 -15.41
C TYR A 167 -5.45 -5.89 -14.57
N GLY A 168 -4.74 -6.83 -15.19
CA GLY A 168 -3.56 -7.38 -14.55
C GLY A 168 -2.44 -6.37 -14.61
N CYS A 169 -1.89 -5.95 -13.46
CA CYS A 169 -0.72 -5.08 -13.46
C CYS A 169 0.31 -5.50 -12.41
N GLN A 170 1.58 -5.29 -12.72
CA GLN A 170 2.69 -5.51 -11.78
C GLN A 170 3.63 -4.32 -11.85
N ILE A 171 4.22 -3.97 -10.70
CA ILE A 171 5.29 -2.99 -10.64
C ILE A 171 6.63 -3.68 -10.51
N ALA A 172 7.62 -3.20 -11.26
CA ALA A 172 8.97 -3.76 -11.24
C ALA A 172 10.04 -2.66 -11.31
N ARG A 173 11.25 -2.96 -10.83
CA ARG A 173 12.42 -2.11 -11.03
C ARG A 173 13.33 -2.67 -12.10
N VAL A 174 13.83 -1.83 -13.01
CA VAL A 174 14.78 -2.21 -14.05
C VAL A 174 16.17 -2.39 -13.45
N ALA A 175 16.71 -3.60 -13.52
CA ALA A 175 18.10 -3.90 -13.17
C ALA A 175 19.07 -3.48 -14.29
N SER A 176 18.71 -3.72 -15.54
CA SER A 176 19.51 -3.32 -16.71
C SER A 176 18.68 -3.25 -17.99
N VAL A 177 19.19 -2.53 -18.99
CA VAL A 177 18.57 -2.39 -20.31
C VAL A 177 19.48 -3.01 -21.36
N THR A 178 18.89 -3.77 -22.29
CA THR A 178 19.57 -4.38 -23.44
C THR A 178 19.00 -3.82 -24.74
N ASP A 179 19.59 -4.14 -25.89
CA ASP A 179 19.12 -3.63 -27.19
C ASP A 179 17.66 -3.99 -27.51
N SER A 180 17.14 -5.09 -26.95
CA SER A 180 15.82 -5.65 -27.26
C SER A 180 14.95 -5.96 -26.04
N GLY A 181 15.37 -5.58 -24.84
CA GLY A 181 14.68 -6.00 -23.63
C GLY A 181 15.10 -5.28 -22.37
N LEU A 182 14.21 -5.34 -21.38
CA LEU A 182 14.40 -4.83 -20.02
C LEU A 182 14.66 -6.03 -19.10
N VAL A 183 15.66 -5.96 -18.24
CA VAL A 183 15.89 -6.94 -17.17
C VAL A 183 15.43 -6.34 -15.87
N VAL A 184 14.50 -6.99 -15.17
CA VAL A 184 13.96 -6.54 -13.89
C VAL A 184 14.71 -7.17 -12.70
N GLU A 185 14.79 -6.43 -11.60
CA GLU A 185 15.51 -6.86 -10.40
C GLU A 185 14.93 -8.14 -9.80
N ARG A 186 13.61 -8.21 -9.71
CA ARG A 186 12.86 -9.39 -9.28
C ARG A 186 12.07 -9.93 -10.45
N ALA A 187 11.91 -11.25 -10.48
CA ALA A 187 11.13 -11.91 -11.52
C ALA A 187 9.67 -11.45 -11.48
N THR A 188 9.00 -11.50 -12.63
CA THR A 188 7.55 -11.31 -12.72
C THR A 188 6.84 -12.35 -11.87
N ARG A 189 5.82 -11.92 -11.13
CA ARG A 189 5.00 -12.79 -10.28
C ARG A 189 3.78 -13.34 -11.02
N THR A 190 3.59 -12.93 -12.27
CA THR A 190 2.48 -13.33 -13.13
C THR A 190 2.87 -13.24 -14.60
N GLY A 191 2.13 -13.96 -15.45
CA GLY A 191 2.32 -13.94 -16.89
C GLY A 191 1.36 -12.99 -17.61
N PHE A 192 1.85 -12.30 -18.64
CA PHE A 192 1.10 -11.35 -19.46
C PHE A 192 1.09 -11.77 -20.94
N GLY A 193 -0.07 -11.68 -21.60
CA GLY A 193 -0.18 -11.77 -23.06
C GLY A 193 -0.21 -13.18 -23.69
N ASP A 194 -0.59 -14.21 -22.92
CA ASP A 194 -0.65 -15.60 -23.41
C ASP A 194 -1.79 -15.91 -24.40
N GLU A 195 -2.87 -15.09 -24.48
CA GLU A 195 -4.13 -15.53 -25.11
C GLU A 195 -4.71 -14.67 -26.27
N GLY A 196 -4.04 -13.65 -26.84
CA GLY A 196 -4.72 -12.79 -27.83
C GLY A 196 -3.87 -11.92 -28.75
N GLY A 197 -3.00 -12.50 -29.58
CA GLY A 197 -2.33 -11.77 -30.67
C GLY A 197 -1.63 -10.47 -30.23
N ASP A 198 -1.51 -9.49 -31.11
CA ASP A 198 -0.80 -8.23 -30.80
C ASP A 198 -1.58 -7.30 -29.85
N GLU A 199 -2.91 -7.45 -29.79
CA GLU A 199 -3.79 -6.62 -28.96
C GLU A 199 -3.83 -7.06 -27.49
N SER A 200 -3.35 -8.28 -27.16
CA SER A 200 -3.22 -8.75 -25.78
C SER A 200 -1.84 -8.54 -25.16
N ARG A 201 -0.91 -7.90 -25.88
CA ARG A 201 0.46 -7.68 -25.38
C ARG A 201 0.45 -6.72 -24.20
N ALA A 202 1.31 -6.98 -23.21
CA ALA A 202 1.48 -6.08 -22.08
C ALA A 202 1.96 -4.70 -22.54
N GLU A 203 1.36 -3.66 -21.98
CA GLU A 203 1.88 -2.31 -22.04
C GLU A 203 2.82 -2.10 -20.86
N ILE A 204 3.93 -1.42 -21.13
CA ILE A 204 4.99 -1.18 -20.15
C ILE A 204 5.23 0.30 -20.09
N HIS A 205 4.96 0.89 -18.94
CA HIS A 205 5.05 2.33 -18.72
C HIS A 205 6.14 2.62 -17.70
N ARG A 206 6.98 3.61 -17.98
CA ARG A 206 7.88 4.14 -16.96
C ARG A 206 7.07 4.95 -15.96
N LEU A 207 7.25 4.64 -14.68
CA LEU A 207 6.68 5.37 -13.56
C LEU A 207 7.72 6.33 -12.98
N ASP A 208 7.26 7.46 -12.44
CA ASP A 208 8.08 8.38 -11.66
C ASP A 208 7.54 8.37 -10.20
N PRO A 209 7.81 7.30 -9.43
CA PRO A 209 7.19 7.11 -8.13
C PRO A 209 7.82 7.98 -7.03
N LEU A 210 7.11 8.10 -5.92
CA LEU A 210 7.68 8.65 -4.69
C LEU A 210 8.54 7.59 -3.99
N VAL A 211 9.84 7.85 -3.84
CA VAL A 211 10.79 6.85 -3.30
C VAL A 211 11.09 7.12 -1.82
N GLY A 212 10.76 6.14 -0.97
CA GLY A 212 11.04 6.12 0.46
C GLY A 212 10.27 7.11 1.34
N PRO A 213 8.97 7.39 1.10
CA PRO A 213 8.17 8.10 2.09
C PRO A 213 8.04 7.23 3.36
N VAL A 214 8.08 7.90 4.52
CA VAL A 214 7.96 7.25 5.83
C VAL A 214 6.85 7.93 6.62
N PHE A 215 5.99 7.12 7.23
CA PHE A 215 4.95 7.57 8.16
C PHE A 215 5.10 6.77 9.45
N ARG A 216 5.36 7.42 10.59
CA ARG A 216 5.61 6.70 11.84
C ARG A 216 4.99 7.34 13.06
N GLU A 217 4.49 6.50 13.98
CA GLU A 217 4.01 6.90 15.31
C GLU A 217 2.92 7.99 15.27
N VAL A 218 2.05 7.93 14.26
CA VAL A 218 0.93 8.85 14.08
C VAL A 218 -0.38 8.13 14.40
N THR A 219 -1.23 8.78 15.20
CA THR A 219 -2.63 8.41 15.37
C THR A 219 -3.50 9.33 14.52
N THR A 220 -4.35 8.76 13.67
CA THR A 220 -5.32 9.50 12.84
C THR A 220 -6.76 9.14 13.20
N VAL A 221 -7.65 10.13 13.14
CA VAL A 221 -9.07 10.00 13.47
C VAL A 221 -9.91 10.70 12.40
N GLY A 222 -10.93 10.03 11.87
CA GLY A 222 -11.79 10.61 10.83
C GLY A 222 -11.13 10.63 9.44
N GLY A 223 -11.86 11.09 8.43
CA GLY A 223 -11.44 11.11 7.03
C GLY A 223 -11.86 9.88 6.22
N ASP A 224 -12.16 10.05 4.94
CA ASP A 224 -12.62 8.95 4.08
C ASP A 224 -11.52 7.91 3.86
N VAL A 225 -10.30 8.39 3.59
CA VAL A 225 -9.07 7.60 3.52
C VAL A 225 -7.96 8.39 4.21
N PRO A 226 -7.80 8.24 5.54
CA PRO A 226 -6.89 9.07 6.33
C PRO A 226 -5.45 8.96 5.86
N LEU A 227 -5.06 7.74 5.45
CA LEU A 227 -3.71 7.43 4.99
C LEU A 227 -3.74 6.69 3.66
N ARG A 228 -3.22 7.35 2.62
CA ARG A 228 -3.16 6.82 1.26
C ARG A 228 -1.76 6.90 0.69
N MET A 229 -1.33 5.81 0.04
CA MET A 229 -0.13 5.76 -0.79
C MET A 229 -0.53 5.38 -2.22
N GLU A 230 -0.07 6.16 -3.19
CA GLU A 230 -0.27 5.92 -4.61
C GLU A 230 1.07 6.10 -5.34
N SER A 231 1.48 5.14 -6.16
CA SER A 231 2.70 5.26 -6.95
C SER A 231 3.94 5.53 -6.09
N CYS A 232 4.11 4.78 -5.00
CA CYS A 232 5.24 4.91 -4.07
C CYS A 232 6.12 3.65 -4.08
N VAL A 233 7.41 3.81 -3.79
CA VAL A 233 8.38 2.71 -3.76
C VAL A 233 9.23 2.75 -2.50
N ASP A 234 9.49 1.58 -1.92
CA ASP A 234 10.29 1.39 -0.70
C ASP A 234 9.74 2.19 0.50
N SER A 235 8.42 2.27 0.60
CA SER A 235 7.69 3.02 1.63
C SER A 235 7.64 2.29 2.99
N LEU A 236 7.58 3.06 4.09
CA LEU A 236 7.44 2.51 5.44
C LEU A 236 6.32 3.19 6.23
N PHE A 237 5.43 2.39 6.80
CA PHE A 237 4.42 2.79 7.78
C PHE A 237 4.72 2.05 9.08
N GLU A 238 5.06 2.76 10.15
CA GLU A 238 5.53 2.16 11.40
C GLU A 238 4.69 2.63 12.58
N ARG A 239 4.03 1.71 13.28
CA ARG A 239 3.19 1.99 14.47
C ARG A 239 2.16 3.10 14.21
N CYS A 240 1.48 3.03 13.08
CA CYS A 240 0.43 3.97 12.71
C CYS A 240 -0.91 3.50 13.27
N GLU A 241 -1.66 4.40 13.89
CA GLU A 241 -3.01 4.12 14.37
C GLU A 241 -4.05 4.87 13.55
N VAL A 242 -5.14 4.21 13.16
CA VAL A 242 -6.24 4.81 12.41
C VAL A 242 -7.57 4.44 13.02
N SER A 243 -8.45 5.43 13.18
CA SER A 243 -9.82 5.19 13.64
C SER A 243 -10.85 6.10 12.98
N GLY A 244 -12.11 5.65 12.94
CA GLY A 244 -13.23 6.48 12.49
C GLY A 244 -13.19 6.88 11.01
N TYR A 245 -12.53 6.09 10.16
CA TYR A 245 -12.39 6.35 8.72
C TYR A 245 -13.69 6.12 7.94
N GLY A 246 -13.78 6.61 6.70
CA GLY A 246 -14.94 6.45 5.81
C GLY A 246 -14.90 5.14 5.01
N GLU A 247 -14.20 5.15 3.89
CA GLU A 247 -14.05 4.03 2.95
C GLU A 247 -12.93 3.06 3.35
N TYR A 248 -11.73 3.58 3.59
CA TYR A 248 -10.52 2.80 3.92
C TYR A 248 -9.77 3.38 5.13
N GLY A 249 -9.27 2.55 6.04
CA GLY A 249 -8.36 3.01 7.10
C GLY A 249 -6.99 3.36 6.51
N HIS A 250 -6.41 2.41 5.79
CA HIS A 250 -5.23 2.59 4.96
C HIS A 250 -5.47 2.09 3.55
N ARG A 251 -4.96 2.82 2.56
CA ARG A 251 -4.97 2.37 1.17
C ARG A 251 -3.57 2.47 0.55
N ILE A 252 -3.10 1.35 0.00
CA ILE A 252 -1.86 1.24 -0.75
C ILE A 252 -2.24 0.85 -2.18
N ASP A 253 -1.89 1.70 -3.14
CA ASP A 253 -2.23 1.52 -4.54
C ASP A 253 -1.00 1.77 -5.42
N TYR A 254 -0.77 0.95 -6.44
CA TYR A 254 0.37 1.11 -7.36
C TYR A 254 1.73 1.26 -6.64
N CYS A 255 1.99 0.49 -5.60
CA CYS A 255 3.24 0.57 -4.84
C CYS A 255 4.19 -0.62 -5.06
N LEU A 256 5.49 -0.42 -4.81
CA LEU A 256 6.50 -1.49 -4.80
C LEU A 256 7.28 -1.48 -3.48
N GLY A 257 7.38 -2.60 -2.79
CA GLY A 257 8.24 -2.72 -1.62
C GLY A 257 7.75 -1.97 -0.38
N THR A 258 6.43 -1.83 -0.21
CA THR A 258 5.85 -1.16 0.97
C THR A 258 5.92 -2.06 2.20
N VAL A 259 6.31 -1.51 3.34
CA VAL A 259 6.26 -2.17 4.65
C VAL A 259 5.28 -1.45 5.56
N LEU A 260 4.32 -2.18 6.13
CA LEU A 260 3.57 -1.75 7.30
C LEU A 260 4.05 -2.56 8.51
N ASP A 261 4.64 -1.89 9.48
CA ASP A 261 5.14 -2.46 10.73
C ASP A 261 4.19 -2.05 11.86
N GLU A 262 3.48 -3.03 12.44
CA GLU A 262 2.52 -2.86 13.54
C GLU A 262 1.39 -1.82 13.26
N PRO A 263 0.67 -1.86 12.11
CA PRO A 263 -0.46 -0.96 11.90
C PRO A 263 -1.62 -1.33 12.83
N HIS A 264 -2.27 -0.32 13.44
CA HIS A 264 -3.43 -0.49 14.31
C HIS A 264 -4.64 0.24 13.76
N ILE A 265 -5.68 -0.49 13.33
CA ILE A 265 -6.83 0.08 12.63
C ILE A 265 -8.10 -0.32 13.35
N THR A 266 -8.89 0.66 13.80
CA THR A 266 -10.14 0.41 14.50
C THR A 266 -11.31 1.07 13.77
N ASP A 267 -12.30 0.29 13.37
CA ASP A 267 -13.59 0.83 12.94
C ASP A 267 -14.62 0.67 14.08
N PRO A 268 -15.01 1.76 14.77
CA PRO A 268 -16.03 1.66 15.80
C PRO A 268 -17.43 1.41 15.22
N ARG A 269 -17.61 1.53 13.90
CA ARG A 269 -18.90 1.32 13.25
C ARG A 269 -19.16 -0.17 13.11
N ASP A 270 -20.28 -0.63 13.63
CA ASP A 270 -20.84 -1.95 13.33
C ASP A 270 -21.56 -1.86 11.96
N SER A 271 -20.82 -1.55 10.89
CA SER A 271 -21.41 -1.30 9.58
C SER A 271 -21.48 -2.57 8.74
N THR A 272 -22.69 -2.87 8.27
CA THR A 272 -22.98 -3.87 7.24
C THR A 272 -23.05 -3.24 5.85
N ASP A 273 -22.61 -1.98 5.70
CA ASP A 273 -22.60 -1.29 4.41
C ASP A 273 -21.39 -1.70 3.57
N ASP A 274 -21.44 -1.40 2.26
CA ASP A 274 -20.38 -1.81 1.32
C ASP A 274 -19.06 -1.03 1.47
N ARG A 275 -18.88 -0.32 2.57
CA ARG A 275 -17.68 0.46 2.92
C ARG A 275 -16.99 -0.18 4.13
N GLY A 276 -15.85 0.38 4.55
CA GLY A 276 -15.19 -0.06 5.78
C GLY A 276 -14.18 -1.18 5.56
N VAL A 277 -13.21 -0.97 4.66
CA VAL A 277 -12.03 -1.85 4.58
C VAL A 277 -10.94 -1.26 5.48
N ALA A 278 -10.42 -2.00 6.45
CA ALA A 278 -9.39 -1.45 7.34
C ALA A 278 -8.10 -1.17 6.57
N LEU A 279 -7.55 -2.16 5.87
CA LEU A 279 -6.34 -2.01 5.06
C LEU A 279 -6.55 -2.58 3.67
N GLN A 280 -6.41 -1.76 2.64
CA GLN A 280 -6.43 -2.20 1.24
C GLN A 280 -5.03 -2.15 0.63
N VAL A 281 -4.66 -3.24 -0.06
CA VAL A 281 -3.49 -3.30 -0.95
C VAL A 281 -3.97 -3.63 -2.36
N SER A 282 -3.76 -2.70 -3.28
CA SER A 282 -4.23 -2.76 -4.67
C SER A 282 -3.08 -2.52 -5.65
N HIS A 283 -3.06 -3.22 -6.78
CA HIS A 283 -2.12 -2.97 -7.90
C HIS A 283 -0.64 -2.86 -7.45
N SER A 284 -0.27 -3.55 -6.37
CA SER A 284 1.01 -3.34 -5.67
C SER A 284 1.84 -4.62 -5.65
N THR A 285 3.16 -4.48 -5.55
CA THR A 285 4.10 -5.61 -5.59
C THR A 285 5.02 -5.60 -4.37
N ASP A 286 5.25 -6.77 -3.78
CA ASP A 286 6.14 -7.00 -2.64
C ASP A 286 5.78 -6.14 -1.41
N THR A 287 4.52 -6.17 -0.99
CA THR A 287 4.07 -5.49 0.24
C THR A 287 4.19 -6.42 1.45
N ARG A 288 4.75 -5.93 2.55
CA ARG A 288 4.87 -6.67 3.80
C ARG A 288 4.04 -6.00 4.90
N ILE A 289 3.28 -6.79 5.64
CA ILE A 289 2.36 -6.34 6.70
C ILE A 289 2.70 -7.14 7.95
N ASP A 290 3.41 -6.52 8.88
CA ASP A 290 3.90 -7.16 10.11
C ASP A 290 3.04 -6.78 11.31
N ALA A 291 2.58 -7.79 12.05
CA ALA A 291 1.79 -7.67 13.27
C ALA A 291 0.59 -6.69 13.19
N PRO A 292 -0.24 -6.71 12.13
CA PRO A 292 -1.37 -5.80 12.04
C PRO A 292 -2.39 -6.11 13.13
N ARG A 293 -2.92 -5.06 13.76
CA ARG A 293 -4.02 -5.13 14.74
C ARG A 293 -5.24 -4.44 14.15
N ILE A 294 -6.27 -5.19 13.85
CA ILE A 294 -7.50 -4.66 13.26
C ILE A 294 -8.67 -5.04 14.13
N ASP A 295 -9.48 -4.04 14.51
CA ASP A 295 -10.65 -4.26 15.35
C ASP A 295 -11.88 -3.52 14.80
N GLY A 296 -12.79 -4.28 14.20
CA GLY A 296 -13.93 -3.74 13.47
C GLY A 296 -13.57 -3.31 12.05
N ALA A 297 -14.27 -3.86 11.07
CA ALA A 297 -14.27 -3.49 9.65
C ALA A 297 -15.23 -4.43 8.90
N ARG A 298 -15.62 -4.11 7.67
CA ARG A 298 -16.19 -5.11 6.75
C ARG A 298 -15.13 -6.13 6.32
N HIS A 299 -14.02 -5.62 5.79
CA HIS A 299 -12.84 -6.42 5.48
C HIS A 299 -11.67 -5.93 6.32
N GLY A 300 -10.98 -6.84 7.03
CA GLY A 300 -9.77 -6.47 7.76
C GLY A 300 -8.67 -6.04 6.79
N ILE A 301 -8.10 -7.01 6.07
CA ILE A 301 -7.14 -6.74 5.00
C ILE A 301 -7.76 -7.14 3.66
N ASP A 302 -7.81 -6.25 2.68
CA ASP A 302 -8.33 -6.52 1.34
C ASP A 302 -7.21 -6.40 0.29
N LEU A 303 -7.01 -7.48 -0.45
CA LEU A 303 -6.05 -7.60 -1.54
C LEU A 303 -6.82 -7.55 -2.86
N ALA A 304 -6.71 -6.43 -3.58
CA ALA A 304 -7.51 -6.16 -4.77
C ALA A 304 -6.62 -5.83 -5.99
N GLY A 305 -7.20 -5.91 -7.20
CA GLY A 305 -6.61 -5.33 -8.40
C GLY A 305 -5.17 -5.76 -8.73
N GLY A 306 -4.76 -7.00 -8.50
CA GLY A 306 -3.38 -7.41 -8.84
C GLY A 306 -2.33 -7.04 -7.77
N ALA A 307 -2.55 -7.48 -6.53
CA ALA A 307 -1.54 -7.38 -5.48
C ALA A 307 -0.63 -8.62 -5.48
N PHE A 308 0.69 -8.45 -5.65
CA PHE A 308 1.63 -9.57 -5.78
C PHE A 308 2.69 -9.58 -4.68
N GLY A 309 3.07 -10.77 -4.23
CA GLY A 309 4.11 -10.94 -3.20
C GLY A 309 3.74 -10.26 -1.89
N VAL A 310 2.49 -10.40 -1.45
CA VAL A 310 2.05 -9.80 -0.19
C VAL A 310 2.32 -10.76 0.97
N GLU A 311 3.13 -10.34 1.93
CA GLU A 311 3.45 -11.09 3.15
C GLU A 311 2.70 -10.49 4.33
N ILE A 312 1.99 -11.31 5.10
CA ILE A 312 1.24 -10.90 6.30
C ILE A 312 1.70 -11.75 7.48
N ALA A 313 2.36 -11.15 8.45
CA ALA A 313 2.91 -11.85 9.62
C ALA A 313 2.17 -11.46 10.90
N ASP A 314 1.84 -12.45 11.74
CA ASP A 314 1.24 -12.30 13.06
C ASP A 314 -0.01 -11.39 13.14
N PRO A 315 -1.00 -11.53 12.23
CA PRO A 315 -2.17 -10.65 12.24
C PRO A 315 -3.12 -10.97 13.39
N VAL A 316 -3.60 -9.91 14.06
CA VAL A 316 -4.69 -9.96 15.04
C VAL A 316 -5.88 -9.19 14.44
N ILE A 317 -6.91 -9.93 14.01
CA ILE A 317 -8.09 -9.32 13.38
C ILE A 317 -9.34 -9.75 14.14
N ALA A 318 -10.03 -8.77 14.74
CA ALA A 318 -11.25 -8.95 15.50
C ALA A 318 -12.42 -8.20 14.83
N ARG A 319 -13.64 -8.71 15.04
CA ARG A 319 -14.91 -8.05 14.65
C ARG A 319 -15.01 -7.66 13.17
N ALA A 320 -14.38 -8.42 12.27
CA ALA A 320 -14.57 -8.24 10.83
C ALA A 320 -15.95 -8.80 10.39
N SER A 321 -16.84 -7.95 9.85
CA SER A 321 -18.23 -8.32 9.55
C SER A 321 -18.38 -9.18 8.28
N SER A 322 -17.40 -9.19 7.38
CA SER A 322 -17.40 -10.05 6.18
C SER A 322 -16.18 -10.97 6.08
N ARG A 323 -14.96 -10.43 6.05
CA ARG A 323 -13.73 -11.24 5.93
C ARG A 323 -12.59 -10.63 6.73
N ALA A 324 -11.88 -11.44 7.50
CA ALA A 324 -10.65 -11.00 8.16
C ALA A 324 -9.58 -10.62 7.13
N ILE A 325 -9.35 -11.50 6.15
CA ILE A 325 -8.50 -11.24 4.98
C ILE A 325 -9.29 -11.59 3.73
N SER A 326 -9.35 -10.68 2.78
CA SER A 326 -10.04 -10.78 1.50
C SER A 326 -9.04 -10.71 0.36
N ALA A 327 -9.26 -11.54 -0.66
CA ALA A 327 -8.61 -11.48 -1.95
C ALA A 327 -9.72 -11.37 -3.02
N CYS A 328 -10.57 -10.34 -2.91
CA CYS A 328 -11.81 -10.25 -3.68
C CYS A 328 -11.90 -8.97 -4.50
N GLY A 329 -11.85 -9.13 -5.81
CA GLY A 329 -12.42 -8.16 -6.75
C GLY A 329 -11.93 -8.40 -8.16
N GLY A 330 -12.85 -8.67 -9.10
CA GLY A 330 -12.69 -8.44 -10.55
C GLY A 330 -11.52 -9.11 -11.28
N ALA A 331 -10.28 -8.74 -10.97
CA ALA A 331 -9.06 -9.36 -11.47
C ALA A 331 -8.54 -10.37 -10.45
N ALA A 332 -8.61 -11.65 -10.80
CA ALA A 332 -7.81 -12.66 -10.13
C ALA A 332 -6.33 -12.36 -10.40
N CYS A 333 -5.65 -11.78 -9.42
CA CYS A 333 -4.21 -11.91 -9.29
C CYS A 333 -3.77 -11.56 -7.88
N VAL A 334 -3.63 -12.60 -7.08
CA VAL A 334 -2.83 -12.52 -5.88
C VAL A 334 -1.75 -13.59 -6.02
N GLY A 335 -0.48 -13.17 -5.96
CA GLY A 335 0.67 -14.08 -5.96
C GLY A 335 0.81 -14.80 -4.61
N ASP A 336 1.99 -15.31 -4.28
CA ASP A 336 2.28 -15.90 -2.97
C ASP A 336 1.80 -15.01 -1.82
N ILE A 337 0.69 -15.38 -1.18
CA ILE A 337 0.27 -14.82 0.11
C ILE A 337 0.82 -15.72 1.18
N VAL A 338 1.76 -15.23 1.97
CA VAL A 338 2.22 -15.92 3.17
C VAL A 338 1.49 -15.29 4.35
N VAL A 339 0.66 -16.08 5.03
CA VAL A 339 0.06 -15.69 6.30
C VAL A 339 0.59 -16.60 7.41
N ASP A 340 1.32 -16.04 8.36
CA ASP A 340 1.83 -16.75 9.54
C ASP A 340 1.16 -16.20 10.81
N GLY A 341 0.76 -17.07 11.74
CA GLY A 341 0.25 -16.65 13.07
C GLY A 341 -1.13 -15.98 13.13
N VAL A 342 -2.16 -16.50 12.44
CA VAL A 342 -3.50 -15.86 12.46
C VAL A 342 -4.26 -16.10 13.76
N GLU A 343 -4.59 -15.02 14.47
CA GLU A 343 -5.62 -15.02 15.51
C GLU A 343 -6.87 -14.30 14.99
N ILE A 344 -7.91 -15.07 14.65
CA ILE A 344 -9.24 -14.54 14.33
C ILE A 344 -10.04 -14.55 15.62
N GLY A 345 -10.33 -13.37 16.16
CA GLY A 345 -11.26 -13.25 17.28
C GLY A 345 -12.64 -13.74 16.86
N SER A 346 -13.10 -14.87 17.40
CA SER A 346 -14.49 -15.30 17.24
C SER A 346 -15.38 -14.38 18.06
N ASP A 347 -16.13 -13.50 17.42
CA ASP A 347 -17.32 -12.94 18.04
C ASP A 347 -18.31 -14.09 18.18
N ASP A 348 -18.51 -14.60 19.41
CA ASP A 348 -19.56 -15.55 19.81
C ASP A 348 -20.96 -14.91 19.68
N ARG A 349 -21.23 -14.15 18.63
CA ARG A 349 -22.56 -13.66 18.31
C ARG A 349 -23.27 -14.77 17.52
N PRO A 350 -24.34 -15.37 18.06
CA PRO A 350 -25.14 -16.31 17.29
C PRO A 350 -25.71 -15.56 16.08
N THR A 351 -25.38 -16.04 14.88
CA THR A 351 -26.00 -15.59 13.64
C THR A 351 -27.50 -15.95 13.70
N PRO A 352 -28.44 -15.02 13.49
CA PRO A 352 -29.84 -15.36 13.26
C PRO A 352 -30.06 -16.11 11.94
#